data_AF-A0A9Y3RTR5-F1
#
_entry.id   AF-A0A9Y3RTR5-F1
#
_cell.length_a   1.000
_cell.length_b   1.000
_cell.length_c   1.000
_cell.angle_alpha   90.00
_cell.angle_beta   90.00
_cell.angle_gamma   90.00
#
_symmetry.space_group_name_H-M   'P 1'
#
loop_
_entity.id
_entity.type
_entity.pdbx_description
1 polymer ?
#
loop_
_entity_poly.entity_id
_entity_poly.type
_entity_poly.pdbx_seq_one_letter_code
_entity_poly.pdbx_strand_id
1 'polypeptide(L)'
;MRVVHESYEKERLKTLQKCGQERRRIIQAAGDRRPCSSKASGLEVLPDTRLEERSTEMPYADLCSEEKAVSRSSCSAPSKKDPERSTLCSFNLGDLIHSPATEKKLKRLTKSIQKQMCVTVSERDQKIAALMLVKHEEEQARLKLSQQEEWERQEARRQEEAQQVQAEKKRRKKLKRSMKRWNEELEARRRLREHREKEKAEQLKQEVLLQEDRWRRLKEEVEVYRRAKMEGTQKEAEERKRYQEKLLTEKEEAGKRERERERQVAAEKEEKVLRSKMLKEKGERKRLQEENHKELLRHILLKHQVELQGEEEEAQRRSTLEKKLQHSCQRRAKSVEARLEELRERAAREEEMSQRVQLRAELQSVQQLTHKQILVQLSQRRMERAALHASAQHRRRAQKTRQNNKHRQLCHQRLREELQREEEAARRVRESRISTKEQKRERLRRQREQIQEEAQRLAQASFHMRERVRQQTHSRTFDQMALEAQLTASLNRMNL
;
A
#
# COMPACT_ATOMS: atom_id res chain seq x y z
N MET A 1 50.27 18.26 33.32
CA MET A 1 50.36 17.69 31.96
C MET A 1 49.62 16.35 31.82
N ARG A 2 50.13 15.20 32.29
CA ARG A 2 49.55 13.85 31.98
C ARG A 2 48.05 13.70 32.29
N VAL A 3 47.59 14.15 33.46
CA VAL A 3 46.17 14.06 33.89
C VAL A 3 45.21 14.78 32.93
N VAL A 4 45.65 15.88 32.30
CA VAL A 4 44.85 16.62 31.32
C VAL A 4 44.73 15.81 30.02
N HIS A 5 45.80 15.19 29.56
CA HIS A 5 45.81 14.31 28.39
C HIS A 5 44.87 13.11 28.58
N GLU A 6 44.91 12.46 29.75
CA GLU A 6 43.99 11.35 30.07
C GLU A 6 42.51 11.79 30.08
N SER A 7 42.21 13.00 30.57
CA SER A 7 40.85 13.54 30.52
C SER A 7 40.39 13.78 29.07
N TYR A 8 41.28 14.30 28.22
CA TYR A 8 41.03 14.53 26.80
C TYR A 8 40.82 13.22 26.02
N GLU A 9 41.61 12.19 26.28
CA GLU A 9 41.42 10.88 25.65
C GLU A 9 40.12 10.18 26.10
N LYS A 10 39.73 10.33 27.36
CA LYS A 10 38.43 9.84 27.87
C LYS A 10 37.26 10.56 27.18
N GLU A 11 37.33 11.88 26.97
CA GLU A 11 36.33 12.64 26.21
C GLU A 11 36.29 12.24 24.71
N ARG A 12 37.47 12.06 24.09
CA ARG A 12 37.60 11.58 22.71
C ARG A 12 36.99 10.18 22.52
N LEU A 13 37.25 9.25 23.44
CA LEU A 13 36.67 7.90 23.41
C LEU A 13 35.15 7.92 23.60
N LYS A 14 34.61 8.71 24.54
CA LYS A 14 33.15 8.90 24.69
C LYS A 14 32.52 9.44 23.39
N THR A 15 33.19 10.37 22.72
CA THR A 15 32.70 10.98 21.48
C THR A 15 32.68 9.98 20.33
N LEU A 16 33.74 9.18 20.17
CA LEU A 16 33.79 8.08 19.21
C LEU A 16 32.72 7.01 19.50
N GLN A 17 32.48 6.69 20.78
CA GLN A 17 31.45 5.73 21.19
C GLN A 17 30.03 6.22 20.86
N LYS A 18 29.73 7.51 21.09
CA LYS A 18 28.46 8.15 20.67
C LYS A 18 28.31 8.10 19.14
N CYS A 19 29.34 8.48 18.39
CA CYS A 19 29.33 8.45 16.93
C CYS A 19 29.13 7.03 16.37
N GLY A 20 29.70 6.01 17.03
CA GLY A 20 29.46 4.60 16.73
C GLY A 20 28.02 4.14 17.03
N GLN A 21 27.40 4.63 18.10
CA GLN A 21 25.99 4.37 18.42
C GLN A 21 25.05 5.05 17.42
N GLU A 22 25.33 6.29 17.00
CA GLU A 22 24.56 6.98 15.97
C GLU A 22 24.68 6.30 14.61
N ARG A 23 25.87 5.87 14.19
CA ARG A 23 26.03 5.05 12.98
C ARG A 23 25.19 3.78 13.03
N ARG A 24 25.15 3.07 14.17
CA ARG A 24 24.28 1.88 14.34
C ARG A 24 22.80 2.23 14.25
N ARG A 25 22.35 3.34 14.84
CA ARG A 25 20.96 3.84 14.73
C ARG A 25 20.60 4.21 13.29
N ILE A 26 21.50 4.85 12.55
CA ILE A 26 21.32 5.21 11.14
C ILE A 26 21.22 3.94 10.28
N ILE A 27 22.08 2.95 10.51
CA ILE A 27 22.05 1.66 9.79
C ILE A 27 20.73 0.90 10.07
N GLN A 28 20.25 0.89 11.32
CA GLN A 28 18.95 0.31 11.66
C GLN A 28 17.79 1.06 10.98
N ALA A 29 17.76 2.40 11.09
CA ALA A 29 16.73 3.23 10.46
C ALA A 29 16.74 3.16 8.91
N ALA A 30 17.90 2.88 8.29
CA ALA A 30 18.02 2.61 6.86
C ALA A 30 17.54 1.19 6.50
N GLY A 31 17.84 0.18 7.32
CA GLY A 31 17.37 -1.19 7.14
C GLY A 31 15.85 -1.34 7.23
N ASP A 32 15.21 -0.56 8.10
CA ASP A 32 13.74 -0.54 8.25
C ASP A 32 13.01 0.15 7.07
N ARG A 33 13.71 0.96 6.27
CA ARG A 33 13.18 1.56 5.04
C ARG A 33 13.46 0.69 3.81
N ARG A 34 12.86 -0.50 3.75
CA ARG A 34 12.85 -1.35 2.55
C ARG A 34 12.09 -0.67 1.39
N PRO A 35 12.74 -0.35 0.24
CA PRO A 35 12.04 -0.08 -1.00
C PRO A 35 11.71 -1.43 -1.66
N CYS A 36 10.44 -1.70 -1.89
CA CYS A 36 10.00 -2.96 -2.50
C CYS A 36 9.89 -2.80 -4.03
N SER A 37 10.99 -2.94 -4.78
CA SER A 37 10.95 -3.16 -6.24
C SER A 37 12.24 -3.70 -6.84
N SER A 38 12.16 -4.93 -7.36
CA SER A 38 12.80 -5.47 -8.59
C SER A 38 14.26 -5.14 -8.96
N LYS A 39 15.08 -6.20 -8.99
CA LYS A 39 15.99 -6.61 -10.09
C LYS A 39 16.61 -5.52 -11.00
N ALA A 40 17.93 -5.33 -10.89
CA ALA A 40 18.85 -5.20 -12.02
C ALA A 40 20.28 -5.56 -11.57
N SER A 41 21.10 -6.07 -12.49
CA SER A 41 22.49 -6.47 -12.26
C SER A 41 23.43 -5.49 -12.98
N GLY A 42 24.60 -5.17 -12.42
CA GLY A 42 25.64 -4.43 -13.18
C GLY A 42 26.70 -3.74 -12.33
N LEU A 43 27.96 -4.14 -12.59
CA LEU A 43 29.21 -3.38 -12.57
C LEU A 43 29.06 -1.87 -12.91
N GLU A 44 29.92 -0.92 -12.53
CA GLU A 44 31.08 -0.83 -11.60
C GLU A 44 31.51 0.67 -11.54
N VAL A 45 32.52 1.03 -10.73
CA VAL A 45 33.32 2.28 -10.78
C VAL A 45 32.72 3.60 -10.18
N LEU A 46 33.50 4.17 -9.25
CA LEU A 46 33.51 5.55 -8.71
C LEU A 46 34.60 6.38 -9.44
N PRO A 47 34.65 7.74 -9.44
CA PRO A 47 34.36 8.59 -8.27
C PRO A 47 33.71 9.98 -8.50
N ASP A 48 33.53 10.67 -7.37
CA ASP A 48 33.14 12.07 -7.16
C ASP A 48 33.64 13.14 -8.17
N THR A 49 32.78 14.14 -8.42
CA THR A 49 33.12 15.55 -8.10
C THR A 49 31.85 16.39 -7.86
N ARG A 50 32.02 17.58 -7.28
CA ARG A 50 30.98 18.40 -6.61
C ARG A 50 30.52 19.61 -7.44
N LEU A 51 29.60 20.40 -6.85
CA LEU A 51 29.11 21.76 -7.18
C LEU A 51 27.81 21.72 -8.02
N GLU A 52 26.68 22.25 -7.53
CA GLU A 52 26.32 23.68 -7.30
C GLU A 52 26.33 24.47 -8.63
N GLU A 53 25.35 25.31 -9.01
CA GLU A 53 24.06 25.69 -8.42
C GLU A 53 23.12 26.21 -9.55
N ARG A 54 21.82 26.34 -9.28
CA ARG A 54 20.86 27.29 -9.86
C ARG A 54 21.09 27.98 -11.24
N SER A 55 20.22 27.59 -12.17
CA SER A 55 19.27 28.44 -12.94
C SER A 55 19.71 29.61 -13.85
N THR A 56 19.00 29.67 -14.98
CA THR A 56 18.63 30.82 -15.86
C THR A 56 19.26 30.76 -17.26
N GLU A 57 18.54 31.37 -18.21
CA GLU A 57 18.92 31.72 -19.59
C GLU A 57 18.70 30.66 -20.70
N MET A 58 17.63 30.91 -21.47
CA MET A 58 17.46 30.53 -22.88
C MET A 58 17.94 31.70 -23.75
N PRO A 59 18.77 31.48 -24.76
CA PRO A 59 18.36 31.74 -26.16
C PRO A 59 18.88 30.67 -27.16
N TYR A 60 18.05 30.12 -28.06
CA TYR A 60 17.73 30.58 -29.43
C TYR A 60 18.74 30.16 -30.53
N ALA A 61 18.21 29.81 -31.72
CA ALA A 61 18.86 29.22 -32.91
C ALA A 61 19.43 27.80 -32.69
N ASP A 62 18.92 26.71 -33.28
CA ASP A 62 18.54 26.42 -34.67
C ASP A 62 19.76 26.28 -35.61
N LEU A 63 20.13 25.05 -35.95
CA LEU A 63 20.77 24.65 -37.21
C LEU A 63 20.67 23.13 -37.46
N CYS A 64 19.89 22.80 -38.49
CA CYS A 64 20.11 21.75 -39.51
C CYS A 64 21.59 21.34 -39.73
N SER A 65 22.00 20.15 -40.18
CA SER A 65 21.42 18.83 -40.53
C SER A 65 22.64 17.83 -40.54
N GLU A 66 22.62 16.50 -40.69
CA GLU A 66 22.08 15.59 -41.71
C GLU A 66 22.43 14.13 -41.28
N GLU A 67 21.77 13.12 -41.90
CA GLU A 67 22.30 11.80 -42.35
C GLU A 67 23.28 10.95 -41.49
N LYS A 68 23.33 9.60 -41.47
CA LYS A 68 22.68 8.40 -42.07
C LYS A 68 23.17 7.21 -41.19
N ALA A 69 22.61 6.00 -41.08
CA ALA A 69 21.32 5.34 -41.41
C ALA A 69 21.32 3.94 -40.71
N VAL A 70 20.49 2.97 -41.14
CA VAL A 70 20.55 1.51 -40.81
C VAL A 70 20.13 1.13 -39.36
N SER A 71 19.19 0.22 -39.06
CA SER A 71 18.32 -0.64 -39.89
C SER A 71 17.03 -1.07 -39.17
N ARG A 72 15.98 -1.34 -39.96
CA ARG A 72 14.92 -2.38 -39.80
C ARG A 72 14.50 -2.83 -38.38
N SER A 73 13.25 -2.57 -38.00
CA SER A 73 12.26 -3.68 -37.85
C SER A 73 10.81 -3.19 -37.78
N SER A 74 9.93 -3.95 -38.42
CA SER A 74 8.50 -3.77 -38.59
C SER A 74 7.70 -3.71 -37.27
N CYS A 75 6.80 -2.73 -37.14
CA CYS A 75 5.41 -2.93 -36.69
C CYS A 75 4.60 -1.63 -36.83
N SER A 76 3.74 -1.56 -37.85
CA SER A 76 2.88 -0.42 -38.14
C SER A 76 1.68 -0.37 -37.19
N ALA A 77 1.64 0.66 -36.33
CA ALA A 77 0.37 1.15 -35.80
C ALA A 77 -0.35 1.95 -36.90
N PRO A 78 -1.68 1.80 -37.09
CA PRO A 78 -2.42 2.63 -38.02
C PRO A 78 -2.61 4.02 -37.41
N SER A 79 -1.73 4.95 -37.77
CA SER A 79 -1.98 6.38 -37.54
C SER A 79 -3.23 6.79 -38.33
N LYS A 80 -4.03 7.67 -37.71
CA LYS A 80 -5.08 8.39 -38.43
C LYS A 80 -4.40 9.20 -39.53
N LYS A 81 -4.66 8.82 -40.78
CA LYS A 81 -4.51 9.70 -41.93
C LYS A 81 -5.91 10.07 -42.42
N ASP A 82 -6.05 11.33 -42.77
CA ASP A 82 -7.29 11.92 -43.24
C ASP A 82 -7.72 11.27 -44.57
N PRO A 83 -9.02 10.98 -44.76
CA PRO A 83 -9.58 10.63 -46.05
C PRO A 83 -10.06 11.88 -46.81
N GLU A 84 -9.25 12.95 -46.83
CA GLU A 84 -9.44 14.00 -47.84
C GLU A 84 -8.71 13.59 -49.13
N ARG A 85 -9.41 13.73 -50.27
CA ARG A 85 -8.98 13.32 -51.62
C ARG A 85 -8.88 11.80 -51.91
N SER A 86 -10.00 11.05 -51.82
CA SER A 86 -10.27 9.97 -52.80
C SER A 86 -11.73 9.49 -52.84
N THR A 87 -12.69 10.40 -52.81
CA THR A 87 -14.02 10.16 -53.38
C THR A 87 -14.50 11.45 -54.00
N LEU A 88 -14.17 11.64 -55.29
CA LEU A 88 -15.11 12.27 -56.18
C LEU A 88 -16.36 11.39 -56.16
N CYS A 89 -17.30 11.76 -55.30
CA CYS A 89 -18.62 11.15 -55.28
C CYS A 89 -19.23 11.46 -56.64
N SER A 90 -19.17 10.49 -57.55
CA SER A 90 -19.87 10.56 -58.82
C SER A 90 -21.35 10.67 -58.49
N PHE A 91 -21.88 11.90 -58.56
CA PHE A 91 -23.30 12.18 -58.49
C PHE A 91 -23.95 11.55 -59.72
N ASN A 92 -24.27 10.26 -59.60
CA ASN A 92 -25.10 9.55 -60.54
C ASN A 92 -26.49 10.18 -60.51
N LEU A 93 -26.69 11.19 -61.36
CA LEU A 93 -27.99 11.81 -61.64
C LEU A 93 -29.03 10.79 -62.17
N GLY A 94 -28.62 9.56 -62.47
CA GLY A 94 -29.49 8.45 -62.89
C GLY A 94 -30.27 7.76 -61.76
N ASP A 95 -29.75 7.69 -60.52
CA ASP A 95 -30.36 6.82 -59.48
C ASP A 95 -31.65 7.40 -58.87
N LEU A 96 -31.93 8.69 -59.10
CA LEU A 96 -33.16 9.37 -58.68
C LEU A 96 -34.37 9.13 -59.60
N ILE A 97 -34.19 8.50 -60.76
CA ILE A 97 -35.23 8.41 -61.79
C ILE A 97 -36.29 7.32 -61.47
N HIS A 98 -36.03 6.39 -60.55
CA HIS A 98 -36.79 5.12 -60.46
C HIS A 98 -37.33 4.70 -59.08
N SER A 99 -37.35 5.56 -58.05
CA SER A 99 -38.09 5.22 -56.81
C SER A 99 -39.60 5.53 -56.97
N PRO A 100 -40.51 4.54 -56.83
CA PRO A 100 -41.94 4.76 -57.03
C PRO A 100 -42.58 5.67 -55.97
N ALA A 101 -41.89 5.93 -54.85
CA ALA A 101 -42.30 6.89 -53.84
C ALA A 101 -41.96 8.33 -54.25
N THR A 102 -40.76 8.58 -54.79
CA THR A 102 -40.38 9.92 -55.30
C THR A 102 -41.14 10.24 -56.59
N GLU A 103 -41.39 9.26 -57.45
CA GLU A 103 -42.20 9.43 -58.67
C GLU A 103 -43.65 9.85 -58.36
N LYS A 104 -44.27 9.27 -57.32
CA LYS A 104 -45.60 9.66 -56.85
C LYS A 104 -45.62 11.08 -56.25
N LYS A 105 -44.55 11.51 -55.56
CA LYS A 105 -44.40 12.89 -55.07
C LYS A 105 -44.19 13.87 -56.24
N LEU A 106 -43.30 13.56 -57.17
CA LEU A 106 -43.06 14.35 -58.40
C LEU A 106 -44.37 14.56 -59.16
N LYS A 107 -45.14 13.51 -59.45
CA LYS A 107 -46.44 13.61 -60.14
C LYS A 107 -47.48 14.46 -59.40
N ARG A 108 -47.38 14.62 -58.07
CA ARG A 108 -48.22 15.54 -57.28
C ARG A 108 -47.71 16.98 -57.36
N LEU A 109 -46.40 17.18 -57.23
CA LEU A 109 -45.74 18.48 -57.35
C LEU A 109 -45.89 19.08 -58.75
N THR A 110 -45.64 18.34 -59.82
CA THR A 110 -45.84 18.82 -61.21
C THR A 110 -47.28 19.26 -61.44
N LYS A 111 -48.27 18.51 -60.93
CA LYS A 111 -49.69 18.90 -60.99
C LYS A 111 -50.03 20.12 -60.11
N SER A 112 -49.28 20.38 -59.04
CA SER A 112 -49.44 21.57 -58.21
C SER A 112 -48.83 22.80 -58.88
N ILE A 113 -47.63 22.64 -59.47
CA ILE A 113 -46.92 23.68 -60.23
C ILE A 113 -47.75 24.10 -61.45
N GLN A 114 -48.26 23.14 -62.24
CA GLN A 114 -49.17 23.42 -63.37
C GLN A 114 -50.48 24.12 -62.97
N LYS A 115 -50.93 23.96 -61.71
CA LYS A 115 -52.12 24.66 -61.18
C LYS A 115 -51.81 26.06 -60.65
N GLN A 116 -50.56 26.33 -60.24
CA GLN A 116 -50.14 27.62 -59.68
C GLN A 116 -49.47 28.53 -60.71
N MET A 117 -48.85 27.97 -61.75
CA MET A 117 -48.19 28.70 -62.83
C MET A 117 -48.98 28.56 -64.12
N CYS A 118 -49.81 29.54 -64.44
CA CYS A 118 -50.56 29.62 -65.70
C CYS A 118 -49.67 30.09 -66.88
N VAL A 119 -48.49 29.49 -67.05
CA VAL A 119 -47.51 29.83 -68.09
C VAL A 119 -46.97 28.55 -68.73
N THR A 120 -46.84 28.54 -70.06
CA THR A 120 -46.39 27.39 -70.86
C THR A 120 -44.88 27.13 -70.74
N VAL A 121 -44.45 26.70 -69.54
CA VAL A 121 -43.08 26.24 -69.27
C VAL A 121 -42.90 24.80 -69.78
N SER A 122 -41.74 24.46 -70.34
CA SER A 122 -41.51 23.12 -70.91
C SER A 122 -41.61 22.00 -69.86
N GLU A 123 -42.01 20.80 -70.28
CA GLU A 123 -42.11 19.63 -69.38
C GLU A 123 -40.76 19.27 -68.73
N ARG A 124 -39.63 19.57 -69.40
CA ARG A 124 -38.29 19.38 -68.84
C ARG A 124 -38.07 20.31 -67.66
N ASP A 125 -38.37 21.60 -67.80
CA ASP A 125 -38.11 22.60 -66.76
C ASP A 125 -39.06 22.42 -65.58
N GLN A 126 -40.32 22.02 -65.84
CA GLN A 126 -41.26 21.60 -64.79
C GLN A 126 -40.75 20.38 -64.00
N LYS A 127 -40.12 19.40 -64.68
CA LYS A 127 -39.51 18.23 -64.05
C LYS A 127 -38.26 18.60 -63.25
N ILE A 128 -37.42 19.51 -63.75
CA ILE A 128 -36.23 20.03 -63.06
C ILE A 128 -36.66 20.80 -61.80
N ALA A 129 -37.64 21.70 -61.89
CA ALA A 129 -38.17 22.43 -60.75
C ALA A 129 -38.77 21.50 -59.68
N ALA A 130 -39.56 20.49 -60.09
CA ALA A 130 -40.11 19.49 -59.17
C ALA A 130 -39.01 18.65 -58.49
N LEU A 131 -37.93 18.30 -59.21
CA LEU A 131 -36.76 17.61 -58.63
C LEU A 131 -35.99 18.50 -57.65
N MET A 132 -35.81 19.79 -57.96
CA MET A 132 -35.18 20.75 -57.06
C MET A 132 -35.97 20.94 -55.76
N LEU A 133 -37.30 21.02 -55.83
CA LEU A 133 -38.15 21.13 -54.65
C LEU A 133 -38.07 19.86 -53.78
N VAL A 134 -38.14 18.66 -54.38
CA VAL A 134 -37.97 17.39 -53.63
C VAL A 134 -36.58 17.31 -52.99
N LYS A 135 -35.52 17.73 -53.70
CA LYS A 135 -34.18 17.81 -53.12
C LYS A 135 -34.09 18.78 -51.94
N HIS A 136 -34.70 19.97 -52.06
CA HIS A 136 -34.73 20.94 -50.98
C HIS A 136 -35.50 20.40 -49.76
N GLU A 137 -36.64 19.74 -49.95
CA GLU A 137 -37.39 19.07 -48.88
C GLU A 137 -36.54 17.97 -48.19
N GLU A 138 -35.79 17.18 -48.95
CA GLU A 138 -34.89 16.16 -48.40
C GLU A 138 -33.70 16.77 -47.64
N GLU A 139 -33.11 17.85 -48.13
CA GLU A 139 -32.03 18.58 -47.46
C GLU A 139 -32.54 19.23 -46.16
N GLN A 140 -33.73 19.85 -46.18
CA GLN A 140 -34.39 20.37 -44.97
C GLN A 140 -34.70 19.27 -43.94
N ALA A 141 -35.12 18.07 -44.39
CA ALA A 141 -35.33 16.93 -43.51
C ALA A 141 -34.01 16.42 -42.88
N ARG A 142 -32.93 16.35 -43.67
CA ARG A 142 -31.59 15.96 -43.20
C ARG A 142 -31.02 16.98 -42.20
N LEU A 143 -31.18 18.28 -42.45
CA LEU A 143 -30.76 19.33 -41.53
C LEU A 143 -31.50 19.24 -40.19
N LYS A 144 -32.82 19.01 -40.19
CA LYS A 144 -33.61 18.82 -38.96
C LYS A 144 -33.17 17.59 -38.17
N LEU A 145 -32.88 16.47 -38.85
CA LEU A 145 -32.32 15.27 -38.20
C LEU A 145 -30.93 15.54 -37.61
N SER A 146 -30.03 16.23 -38.33
CA SER A 146 -28.71 16.60 -37.81
C SER A 146 -28.81 17.49 -36.56
N GLN A 147 -29.72 18.47 -36.57
CA GLN A 147 -29.98 19.34 -35.42
C GLN A 147 -30.53 18.57 -34.22
N GLN A 148 -31.41 17.58 -34.45
CA GLN A 148 -31.92 16.70 -33.40
C GLN A 148 -30.82 15.83 -32.81
N GLU A 149 -30.00 15.18 -33.64
CA GLU A 149 -28.85 14.39 -33.17
C GLU A 149 -27.82 15.24 -32.41
N GLU A 150 -27.54 16.47 -32.85
CA GLU A 150 -26.68 17.41 -32.13
C GLU A 150 -27.25 17.81 -30.78
N TRP A 151 -28.57 18.05 -30.71
CA TRP A 151 -29.25 18.37 -29.47
C TRP A 151 -29.23 17.19 -28.47
N GLU A 152 -29.50 15.97 -28.93
CA GLU A 152 -29.35 14.74 -28.13
C GLU A 152 -27.91 14.53 -27.64
N ARG A 153 -26.90 14.78 -28.49
CA ARG A 153 -25.49 14.74 -28.10
C ARG A 153 -25.14 15.79 -27.05
N GLN A 154 -25.74 16.98 -27.10
CA GLN A 154 -25.55 18.01 -26.07
C GLN A 154 -26.25 17.62 -24.76
N GLU A 155 -27.48 17.09 -24.82
CA GLU A 155 -28.20 16.58 -23.65
C GLU A 155 -27.41 15.47 -22.94
N ALA A 156 -26.89 14.49 -23.71
CA ALA A 156 -26.06 13.41 -23.18
C ALA A 156 -24.82 13.96 -22.46
N ARG A 157 -24.11 14.94 -23.03
CA ARG A 157 -22.97 15.61 -22.38
C ARG A 157 -23.38 16.31 -21.08
N ARG A 158 -24.47 17.10 -21.09
CA ARG A 158 -24.98 17.77 -19.87
C ARG A 158 -25.35 16.75 -18.78
N GLN A 159 -25.93 15.61 -19.15
CA GLN A 159 -26.26 14.53 -18.22
C GLN A 159 -25.00 13.84 -17.66
N GLU A 160 -23.99 13.57 -18.49
CA GLU A 160 -22.70 13.02 -18.06
C GLU A 160 -21.96 13.99 -17.12
N GLU A 161 -21.88 15.27 -17.46
CA GLU A 161 -21.30 16.32 -16.62
C GLU A 161 -22.02 16.44 -15.26
N ALA A 162 -23.35 16.42 -15.26
CA ALA A 162 -24.14 16.42 -14.03
C ALA A 162 -23.85 15.18 -13.17
N GLN A 163 -23.72 13.98 -13.78
CA GLN A 163 -23.33 12.76 -13.08
C GLN A 163 -21.90 12.85 -12.51
N GLN A 164 -20.94 13.39 -13.26
CA GLN A 164 -19.56 13.61 -12.80
C GLN A 164 -19.51 14.57 -11.62
N VAL A 165 -20.19 15.72 -11.70
CA VAL A 165 -20.29 16.71 -10.61
C VAL A 165 -20.94 16.09 -9.36
N GLN A 166 -21.96 15.25 -9.51
CA GLN A 166 -22.58 14.53 -8.39
C GLN A 166 -21.63 13.46 -7.80
N ALA A 167 -20.88 12.74 -8.62
CA ALA A 167 -19.86 11.79 -8.17
C ALA A 167 -18.72 12.50 -7.42
N GLU A 168 -18.28 13.66 -7.90
CA GLU A 168 -17.24 14.47 -7.26
C GLU A 168 -17.74 15.07 -5.93
N LYS A 169 -18.97 15.61 -5.89
CA LYS A 169 -19.64 16.04 -4.64
C LYS A 169 -19.70 14.90 -3.62
N LYS A 170 -20.01 13.67 -4.04
CA LYS A 170 -19.99 12.46 -3.19
C LYS A 170 -18.56 12.12 -2.73
N ARG A 171 -17.55 12.19 -3.61
CA ARG A 171 -16.12 11.99 -3.30
C ARG A 171 -15.62 13.00 -2.26
N ARG A 172 -15.89 14.29 -2.46
CA ARG A 172 -15.50 15.38 -1.55
C ARG A 172 -16.21 15.27 -0.18
N LYS A 173 -17.47 14.85 -0.14
CA LYS A 173 -18.20 14.51 1.11
C LYS A 173 -17.55 13.33 1.85
N LYS A 174 -17.17 12.25 1.15
CA LYS A 174 -16.44 11.11 1.73
C LYS A 174 -15.09 11.53 2.29
N LEU A 175 -14.31 12.32 1.54
CA LEU A 175 -13.01 12.83 1.97
C LEU A 175 -13.11 13.70 3.23
N LYS A 176 -14.05 14.65 3.26
CA LYS A 176 -14.33 15.48 4.46
C LYS A 176 -14.70 14.62 5.68
N ARG A 177 -15.49 13.56 5.52
CA ARG A 177 -15.82 12.62 6.61
C ARG A 177 -14.60 11.83 7.09
N SER A 178 -13.72 11.41 6.18
CA SER A 178 -12.47 10.73 6.53
C SER A 178 -11.52 11.65 7.30
N MET A 179 -11.38 12.91 6.85
CA MET A 179 -10.55 13.92 7.52
C MET A 179 -11.06 14.23 8.93
N LYS A 180 -12.39 14.37 9.11
CA LYS A 180 -13.00 14.58 10.43
C LYS A 180 -12.69 13.44 11.41
N ARG A 181 -12.91 12.19 11.00
CA ARG A 181 -12.60 11.00 11.81
C ARG A 181 -11.12 10.93 12.19
N TRP A 182 -10.23 11.25 11.25
CA TRP A 182 -8.79 11.27 11.52
C TRP A 182 -8.41 12.36 12.53
N ASN A 183 -8.99 13.57 12.42
CA ASN A 183 -8.81 14.63 13.41
C ASN A 183 -9.38 14.24 14.78
N GLU A 184 -10.58 13.65 14.83
CA GLU A 184 -11.24 13.15 16.06
C GLU A 184 -10.37 12.08 16.75
N GLU A 185 -9.78 11.16 15.99
CA GLU A 185 -8.88 10.14 16.51
C GLU A 185 -7.53 10.72 16.99
N LEU A 186 -6.99 11.71 16.26
CA LEU A 186 -5.78 12.43 16.66
C LEU A 186 -5.99 13.19 17.99
N GLU A 187 -7.13 13.87 18.12
CA GLU A 187 -7.58 14.55 19.34
C GLU A 187 -7.79 13.56 20.50
N ALA A 188 -8.44 12.41 20.26
CA ALA A 188 -8.59 11.38 21.29
C ALA A 188 -7.23 10.85 21.78
N ARG A 189 -6.27 10.63 20.87
CA ARG A 189 -4.89 10.25 21.20
C ARG A 189 -4.11 11.37 21.89
N ARG A 190 -4.51 12.64 21.72
CA ARG A 190 -3.93 13.79 22.44
C ARG A 190 -4.46 13.84 23.87
N ARG A 191 -5.79 13.81 24.05
CA ARG A 191 -6.47 13.80 25.36
C ARG A 191 -6.03 12.62 26.23
N LEU A 192 -5.82 11.43 25.64
CA LEU A 192 -5.30 10.28 26.37
C LEU A 192 -3.86 10.47 26.87
N ARG A 193 -3.02 11.21 26.13
CA ARG A 193 -1.68 11.59 26.60
C ARG A 193 -1.76 12.62 27.73
N GLU A 194 -2.57 13.66 27.54
CA GLU A 194 -2.80 14.70 28.56
C GLU A 194 -3.38 14.12 29.86
N HIS A 195 -4.27 13.12 29.80
CA HIS A 195 -4.76 12.40 30.98
C HIS A 195 -3.64 11.63 31.69
N ARG A 196 -2.83 10.85 30.95
CA ARG A 196 -1.70 10.11 31.53
C ARG A 196 -0.63 11.03 32.12
N GLU A 197 -0.45 12.22 31.55
CA GLU A 197 0.46 13.24 32.07
C GLU A 197 -0.09 13.88 33.36
N LYS A 198 -1.41 14.14 33.43
CA LYS A 198 -2.08 14.59 34.66
C LYS A 198 -2.02 13.55 35.78
N GLU A 199 -2.36 12.29 35.50
CA GLU A 199 -2.28 11.17 36.45
C GLU A 199 -0.86 11.04 37.04
N LYS A 200 0.18 11.12 36.19
CA LYS A 200 1.58 11.11 36.63
C LYS A 200 1.95 12.35 37.43
N ALA A 201 1.49 13.53 37.04
CA ALA A 201 1.73 14.76 37.79
C ALA A 201 1.04 14.74 39.16
N GLU A 202 -0.14 14.12 39.27
CA GLU A 202 -0.86 13.90 40.53
C GLU A 202 -0.14 12.87 41.42
N GLN A 203 0.34 11.77 40.85
CA GLN A 203 1.20 10.80 41.55
C GLN A 203 2.46 11.46 42.11
N LEU A 204 3.19 12.22 41.28
CA LEU A 204 4.40 12.94 41.71
C LEU A 204 4.09 13.97 42.81
N LYS A 205 2.95 14.67 42.75
CA LYS A 205 2.52 15.57 43.84
C LYS A 205 2.24 14.80 45.14
N GLN A 206 1.59 13.64 45.07
CA GLN A 206 1.34 12.79 46.24
C GLN A 206 2.65 12.27 46.84
N GLU A 207 3.60 11.83 46.00
CA GLU A 207 4.93 11.42 46.43
C GLU A 207 5.70 12.56 47.12
N VAL A 208 5.65 13.78 46.56
CA VAL A 208 6.25 14.97 47.19
C VAL A 208 5.62 15.30 48.53
N LEU A 209 4.28 15.28 48.65
CA LEU A 209 3.60 15.50 49.93
C LEU A 209 3.98 14.45 50.99
N LEU A 210 4.08 13.18 50.59
CA LEU A 210 4.52 12.09 51.49
C LEU A 210 6.00 12.20 51.87
N GLN A 211 6.85 12.75 51.01
CA GLN A 211 8.24 13.09 51.34
C GLN A 211 8.26 14.26 52.35
N GLU A 212 7.55 15.35 52.07
CA GLU A 212 7.43 16.51 52.97
C GLU A 212 6.94 16.11 54.36
N ASP A 213 5.96 15.20 54.47
CA ASP A 213 5.50 14.65 55.76
C ASP A 213 6.59 13.87 56.51
N ARG A 214 7.41 13.08 55.81
CA ARG A 214 8.55 12.39 56.42
C ARG A 214 9.60 13.38 56.91
N TRP A 215 9.90 14.42 56.12
CA TRP A 215 10.83 15.48 56.52
C TRP A 215 10.30 16.31 57.70
N ARG A 216 8.99 16.58 57.76
CA ARG A 216 8.34 17.23 58.92
C ARG A 216 8.51 16.40 60.19
N ARG A 217 8.18 15.11 60.16
CA ARG A 217 8.34 14.20 61.31
C ARG A 217 9.79 14.08 61.76
N LEU A 218 10.73 13.88 60.83
CA LEU A 218 12.16 13.85 61.16
C LEU A 218 12.66 15.16 61.77
N LYS A 219 12.17 16.31 61.30
CA LYS A 219 12.47 17.62 61.89
C LYS A 219 11.91 17.72 63.31
N GLU A 220 10.66 17.32 63.53
CA GLU A 220 10.01 17.29 64.85
C GLU A 220 10.75 16.36 65.82
N GLU A 221 11.12 15.15 65.40
CA GLU A 221 11.94 14.20 66.18
C GLU A 221 13.30 14.80 66.58
N VAL A 222 13.99 15.46 65.65
CA VAL A 222 15.28 16.14 65.92
C VAL A 222 15.09 17.34 66.85
N GLU A 223 13.99 18.09 66.74
CA GLU A 223 13.66 19.17 67.68
C GLU A 223 13.33 18.64 69.08
N VAL A 224 12.54 17.57 69.19
CA VAL A 224 12.23 16.90 70.47
C VAL A 224 13.51 16.37 71.11
N TYR A 225 14.39 15.70 70.35
CA TYR A 225 15.68 15.24 70.86
C TYR A 225 16.57 16.39 71.33
N ARG A 226 16.61 17.51 70.60
CA ARG A 226 17.34 18.72 71.03
C ARG A 226 16.76 19.30 72.33
N ARG A 227 15.44 19.40 72.45
CA ARG A 227 14.76 19.88 73.67
C ARG A 227 15.05 18.95 74.86
N ALA A 228 14.87 17.64 74.70
CA ALA A 228 15.16 16.65 75.73
C ALA A 228 16.64 16.68 76.17
N LYS A 229 17.59 16.91 75.24
CA LYS A 229 19.01 17.09 75.60
C LYS A 229 19.26 18.37 76.41
N MET A 230 18.61 19.48 76.06
CA MET A 230 18.70 20.74 76.83
C MET A 230 18.07 20.61 78.22
N GLU A 231 16.91 19.95 78.31
CA GLU A 231 16.27 19.65 79.61
C GLU A 231 17.14 18.71 80.46
N GLY A 232 17.80 17.73 79.84
CA GLY A 232 18.77 16.86 80.51
C GLY A 232 19.95 17.64 81.10
N THR A 233 20.58 18.54 80.32
CA THR A 233 21.68 19.37 80.82
C THR A 233 21.23 20.37 81.88
N GLN A 234 19.99 20.86 81.82
CA GLN A 234 19.40 21.68 82.88
C GLN A 234 19.19 20.87 84.18
N LYS A 235 18.60 19.67 84.10
CA LYS A 235 18.40 18.77 85.26
C LYS A 235 19.74 18.38 85.90
N GLU A 236 20.75 18.01 85.11
CA GLU A 236 22.09 17.75 85.63
C GLU A 236 22.71 18.98 86.33
N ALA A 237 22.49 20.18 85.81
CA ALA A 237 22.99 21.41 86.43
C ALA A 237 22.25 21.74 87.74
N GLU A 238 20.94 21.49 87.82
CA GLU A 238 20.15 21.60 89.05
C GLU A 238 20.57 20.57 90.09
N GLU A 239 20.80 19.32 89.70
CA GLU A 239 21.30 18.28 90.59
C GLU A 239 22.68 18.63 91.14
N ARG A 240 23.61 19.12 90.29
CA ARG A 240 24.94 19.59 90.73
C ARG A 240 24.85 20.73 91.74
N LYS A 241 23.90 21.68 91.58
CA LYS A 241 23.62 22.72 92.60
C LYS A 241 23.14 22.12 93.91
N ARG A 242 22.15 21.22 93.88
CA ARG A 242 21.63 20.52 95.07
C ARG A 242 22.72 19.70 95.78
N TYR A 243 23.64 19.09 95.05
CA TYR A 243 24.81 18.40 95.64
C TYR A 243 25.80 19.37 96.30
N GLN A 244 26.03 20.55 95.73
CA GLN A 244 26.87 21.58 96.34
C GLN A 244 26.23 22.14 97.62
N GLU A 245 24.92 22.37 97.63
CA GLU A 245 24.16 22.80 98.81
C GLU A 245 24.22 21.76 99.95
N LYS A 246 24.10 20.47 99.64
CA LYS A 246 24.31 19.38 100.61
C LYS A 246 25.74 19.35 101.15
N LEU A 247 26.74 19.50 100.27
CA LEU A 247 28.15 19.49 100.69
C LEU A 247 28.51 20.70 101.58
N LEU A 248 27.84 21.84 101.38
CA LEU A 248 28.02 23.04 102.23
C LEU A 248 27.38 22.84 103.60
N THR A 249 26.14 22.33 103.66
CA THR A 249 25.46 22.04 104.94
C THR A 249 26.20 20.96 105.75
N GLU A 250 26.69 19.89 105.11
CA GLU A 250 27.55 18.89 105.77
C GLU A 250 28.85 19.48 106.33
N LYS A 251 29.47 20.45 105.64
CA LYS A 251 30.67 21.17 106.13
C LYS A 251 30.35 22.08 107.32
N GLU A 252 29.22 22.76 107.31
CA GLU A 252 28.76 23.57 108.45
C GLU A 252 28.48 22.72 109.68
N GLU A 253 27.99 21.49 109.51
CA GLU A 253 27.87 20.52 110.60
C GLU A 253 29.22 19.94 111.06
N ALA A 254 30.11 19.58 110.14
CA ALA A 254 31.44 19.07 110.48
C ALA A 254 32.24 20.10 111.30
N GLY A 255 32.20 21.38 110.90
CA GLY A 255 32.80 22.47 111.65
C GLY A 255 32.17 22.75 113.02
N LYS A 256 30.97 22.22 113.32
CA LYS A 256 30.42 22.21 114.70
C LYS A 256 31.04 21.07 115.51
N ARG A 257 31.13 19.87 114.91
CA ARG A 257 31.71 18.64 115.51
C ARG A 257 33.21 18.77 115.84
N GLU A 258 33.99 19.48 115.02
CA GLU A 258 35.43 19.66 115.27
C GLU A 258 35.71 20.57 116.48
N ARG A 259 34.94 21.66 116.64
CA ARG A 259 35.01 22.58 117.79
C ARG A 259 34.64 21.92 119.13
N GLU A 260 33.95 20.79 119.10
CA GLU A 260 33.66 19.95 120.28
C GLU A 260 34.82 19.00 120.60
N ARG A 261 35.50 18.45 119.58
CA ARG A 261 36.64 17.53 119.73
C ARG A 261 37.91 18.22 120.21
N GLU A 262 38.18 19.45 119.77
CA GLU A 262 39.35 20.23 120.22
C GLU A 262 39.35 20.48 121.73
N ARG A 263 38.15 20.57 122.34
CA ARG A 263 37.98 20.70 123.80
C ARG A 263 38.32 19.43 124.58
N GLN A 264 38.34 18.27 123.93
CA GLN A 264 38.62 16.97 124.54
C GLN A 264 40.10 16.59 124.39
N VAL A 265 40.70 16.85 123.22
CA VAL A 265 42.10 16.51 122.92
C VAL A 265 43.11 17.33 123.74
N ALA A 266 42.69 18.46 124.33
CA ALA A 266 43.51 19.23 125.28
C ALA A 266 43.76 18.48 126.60
N ALA A 267 42.91 17.54 127.00
CA ALA A 267 43.01 16.84 128.29
C ALA A 267 43.88 15.57 128.27
N GLU A 268 44.12 14.96 127.10
CA GLU A 268 44.76 13.63 127.01
C GLU A 268 46.27 13.65 126.71
N LYS A 269 46.87 14.82 126.48
CA LYS A 269 48.25 14.93 125.96
C LYS A 269 49.35 14.88 127.02
N GLU A 270 49.03 14.91 128.31
CA GLU A 270 50.05 15.02 129.38
C GLU A 270 50.65 13.67 129.85
N GLU A 271 49.94 12.53 129.73
CA GLU A 271 50.40 11.27 130.38
C GLU A 271 51.30 10.33 129.54
N LYS A 272 51.47 10.53 128.22
CA LYS A 272 51.89 9.43 127.31
C LYS A 272 53.31 9.48 126.71
N VAL A 273 54.27 10.17 127.32
CA VAL A 273 55.61 10.38 126.70
C VAL A 273 56.78 9.55 127.30
N LEU A 274 56.73 9.05 128.54
CA LEU A 274 57.95 8.62 129.26
C LEU A 274 58.15 7.11 129.53
N ARG A 275 57.61 6.17 128.71
CA ARG A 275 57.85 4.72 128.90
C ARG A 275 58.12 3.93 127.61
N SER A 276 59.18 4.27 126.88
CA SER A 276 59.63 3.47 125.73
C SER A 276 61.14 3.59 125.44
N LYS A 277 61.75 2.48 124.96
CA LYS A 277 62.96 2.39 124.11
C LYS A 277 64.41 2.12 124.64
N MET A 278 64.69 1.46 125.77
CA MET A 278 66.11 1.11 126.10
C MET A 278 66.41 -0.35 126.54
N LEU A 279 65.86 -1.37 125.86
CA LEU A 279 66.27 -2.79 126.08
C LEU A 279 66.27 -3.72 124.83
N LYS A 280 65.98 -3.25 123.60
CA LYS A 280 65.67 -4.16 122.47
C LYS A 280 66.81 -4.52 121.49
N GLU A 281 67.89 -3.75 121.42
CA GLU A 281 68.79 -3.79 120.24
C GLU A 281 69.87 -4.90 120.21
N LYS A 282 70.06 -5.69 121.27
CA LYS A 282 71.16 -6.69 121.33
C LYS A 282 70.74 -8.13 120.97
N GLY A 283 69.45 -8.40 120.73
CA GLY A 283 68.94 -9.72 120.35
C GLY A 283 68.82 -9.98 118.84
N GLU A 284 68.99 -8.94 118.01
CA GLU A 284 68.47 -8.94 116.63
C GLU A 284 69.43 -9.62 115.63
N ARG A 285 70.75 -9.52 115.82
CA ARG A 285 71.74 -9.96 114.80
C ARG A 285 71.85 -11.47 114.56
N LYS A 286 71.45 -12.32 115.51
CA LYS A 286 71.42 -13.78 115.30
C LYS A 286 70.11 -14.28 114.67
N ARG A 287 69.03 -13.51 114.78
CA ARG A 287 67.74 -13.83 114.14
C ARG A 287 67.84 -13.68 112.61
N LEU A 288 68.48 -12.61 112.16
CA LEU A 288 68.62 -12.24 110.75
C LEU A 288 69.21 -13.35 109.85
N GLN A 289 70.12 -14.19 110.35
CA GLN A 289 70.73 -15.27 109.55
C GLN A 289 69.78 -16.46 109.36
N GLU A 290 69.05 -16.86 110.39
CA GLU A 290 68.02 -17.90 110.26
C GLU A 290 66.80 -17.40 109.50
N GLU A 291 66.46 -16.12 109.66
CA GLU A 291 65.43 -15.43 108.88
C GLU A 291 65.79 -15.46 107.39
N ASN A 292 67.04 -15.17 107.01
CA ASN A 292 67.50 -15.19 105.62
C ASN A 292 67.36 -16.58 104.94
N HIS A 293 67.72 -17.68 105.61
CA HIS A 293 67.53 -19.02 105.03
C HIS A 293 66.04 -19.40 104.92
N LYS A 294 65.23 -19.03 105.92
CA LYS A 294 63.77 -19.19 105.88
C LYS A 294 63.15 -18.34 104.77
N GLU A 295 63.69 -17.15 104.51
CA GLU A 295 63.29 -16.25 103.41
C GLU A 295 63.64 -16.80 102.03
N LEU A 296 64.82 -17.41 101.84
CA LEU A 296 65.17 -18.05 100.56
C LEU A 296 64.21 -19.19 100.21
N LEU A 297 63.89 -20.06 101.18
CA LEU A 297 62.92 -21.14 101.00
C LEU A 297 61.50 -20.60 100.75
N ARG A 298 61.08 -19.55 101.48
CA ARG A 298 59.83 -18.82 101.20
C ARG A 298 59.80 -18.25 99.79
N HIS A 299 60.90 -17.65 99.31
CA HIS A 299 61.00 -17.09 97.96
C HIS A 299 60.91 -18.17 96.88
N ILE A 300 61.54 -19.34 97.06
CA ILE A 300 61.44 -20.46 96.11
C ILE A 300 60.00 -21.00 96.05
N LEU A 301 59.36 -21.21 97.21
CA LEU A 301 57.96 -21.66 97.27
C LEU A 301 56.99 -20.62 96.70
N LEU A 302 57.18 -19.33 97.01
CA LEU A 302 56.40 -18.23 96.45
C LEU A 302 56.59 -18.13 94.93
N LYS A 303 57.83 -18.30 94.44
CA LYS A 303 58.12 -18.31 93.00
C LYS A 303 57.39 -19.45 92.29
N HIS A 304 57.47 -20.68 92.79
CA HIS A 304 56.70 -21.80 92.21
C HIS A 304 55.18 -21.60 92.32
N GLN A 305 54.68 -21.01 93.41
CA GLN A 305 53.27 -20.66 93.54
C GLN A 305 52.84 -19.62 92.51
N VAL A 306 53.65 -18.59 92.25
CA VAL A 306 53.41 -17.56 91.23
C VAL A 306 53.54 -18.13 89.81
N GLU A 307 54.47 -19.05 89.57
CA GLU A 307 54.61 -19.76 88.29
C GLU A 307 53.36 -20.61 87.99
N LEU A 308 52.91 -21.43 88.94
CA LEU A 308 51.67 -22.21 88.81
C LEU A 308 50.44 -21.33 88.61
N GLN A 309 50.30 -20.24 89.37
CA GLN A 309 49.23 -19.26 89.17
C GLN A 309 49.30 -18.61 87.79
N GLY A 310 50.50 -18.31 87.28
CA GLY A 310 50.72 -17.79 85.93
C GLY A 310 50.27 -18.78 84.85
N GLU A 311 50.62 -20.06 84.99
CA GLU A 311 50.20 -21.13 84.07
C GLU A 311 48.67 -21.36 84.10
N GLU A 312 48.06 -21.35 85.29
CA GLU A 312 46.60 -21.45 85.45
C GLU A 312 45.88 -20.25 84.82
N GLU A 313 46.35 -19.03 85.07
CA GLU A 313 45.81 -17.82 84.44
C GLU A 313 46.00 -17.85 82.91
N GLU A 314 47.15 -18.32 82.40
CA GLU A 314 47.35 -18.52 80.97
C GLU A 314 46.41 -19.56 80.37
N ALA A 315 46.19 -20.69 81.03
CA ALA A 315 45.24 -21.71 80.59
C ALA A 315 43.80 -21.15 80.54
N GLN A 316 43.40 -20.36 81.54
CA GLN A 316 42.12 -19.65 81.56
C GLN A 316 42.01 -18.60 80.44
N ARG A 317 43.06 -17.80 80.20
CA ARG A 317 43.14 -16.84 79.08
C ARG A 317 43.03 -17.56 77.73
N ARG A 318 43.74 -18.67 77.53
CA ARG A 318 43.66 -19.50 76.31
C ARG A 318 42.25 -20.07 76.11
N SER A 319 41.65 -20.69 77.14
CA SER A 319 40.28 -21.23 77.08
C SER A 319 39.22 -20.15 76.79
N THR A 320 39.34 -18.96 77.38
CA THR A 320 38.40 -17.87 77.10
C THR A 320 38.57 -17.27 75.70
N LEU A 321 39.80 -17.21 75.17
CA LEU A 321 40.05 -16.83 73.78
C LEU A 321 39.52 -17.88 72.80
N GLU A 322 39.69 -19.16 73.08
CA GLU A 322 39.16 -20.24 72.25
C GLU A 322 37.62 -20.22 72.21
N LYS A 323 36.96 -20.08 73.36
CA LYS A 323 35.49 -19.90 73.44
C LYS A 323 35.00 -18.67 72.64
N LYS A 324 35.74 -17.55 72.71
CA LYS A 324 35.45 -16.34 71.90
C LYS A 324 35.63 -16.59 70.40
N LEU A 325 36.67 -17.34 70.01
CA LEU A 325 36.93 -17.72 68.62
C LEU A 325 35.82 -18.65 68.08
N GLN A 326 35.49 -19.71 68.81
CA GLN A 326 34.39 -20.63 68.48
C GLN A 326 33.06 -19.86 68.32
N HIS A 327 32.74 -18.95 69.25
CA HIS A 327 31.54 -18.11 69.14
C HIS A 327 31.58 -17.17 67.92
N SER A 328 32.72 -16.56 67.61
CA SER A 328 32.91 -15.74 66.40
C SER A 328 32.73 -16.56 65.12
N CYS A 329 33.31 -17.76 65.06
CA CYS A 329 33.15 -18.70 63.95
C CYS A 329 31.70 -19.15 63.76
N GLN A 330 30.99 -19.51 64.84
CA GLN A 330 29.56 -19.86 64.79
C GLN A 330 28.70 -18.69 64.31
N ARG A 331 28.97 -17.45 64.75
CA ARG A 331 28.25 -16.26 64.26
C ARG A 331 28.53 -15.98 62.79
N ARG A 332 29.76 -16.21 62.32
CA ARG A 332 30.12 -16.12 60.89
C ARG A 332 29.40 -17.19 60.06
N ALA A 333 29.38 -18.44 60.52
CA ALA A 333 28.66 -19.54 59.85
C ALA A 333 27.18 -19.21 59.67
N LYS A 334 26.47 -18.86 60.74
CA LYS A 334 25.05 -18.45 60.69
C LYS A 334 24.80 -17.26 59.76
N SER A 335 25.74 -16.34 59.68
CA SER A 335 25.66 -15.17 58.79
C SER A 335 25.91 -15.51 57.32
N VAL A 336 26.66 -16.58 57.04
CA VAL A 336 26.85 -17.13 55.70
C VAL A 336 25.65 -17.99 55.28
N GLU A 337 25.13 -18.81 56.19
CA GLU A 337 23.91 -19.61 55.99
C GLU A 337 22.72 -18.72 55.62
N ALA A 338 22.42 -17.68 56.41
CA ALA A 338 21.36 -16.73 56.11
C ALA A 338 21.54 -16.03 54.74
N ARG A 339 22.78 -15.70 54.35
CA ARG A 339 23.08 -15.13 53.02
C ARG A 339 22.87 -16.14 51.89
N LEU A 340 23.18 -17.41 52.10
CA LEU A 340 22.93 -18.48 51.13
C LEU A 340 21.42 -18.73 50.97
N GLU A 341 20.66 -18.66 52.05
CA GLU A 341 19.19 -18.72 52.03
C GLU A 341 18.58 -17.54 51.28
N GLU A 342 18.99 -16.30 51.58
CA GLU A 342 18.60 -15.11 50.81
C GLU A 342 18.90 -15.24 49.31
N LEU A 343 20.05 -15.80 48.94
CA LEU A 343 20.43 -16.00 47.54
C LEU A 343 19.59 -17.10 46.86
N ARG A 344 19.27 -18.18 47.57
CA ARG A 344 18.36 -19.23 47.08
C ARG A 344 16.95 -18.68 46.87
N GLU A 345 16.44 -17.88 47.80
CA GLU A 345 15.15 -17.21 47.64
C GLU A 345 15.14 -16.23 46.46
N ARG A 346 16.21 -15.45 46.26
CA ARG A 346 16.34 -14.56 45.10
C ARG A 346 16.35 -15.36 43.79
N ALA A 347 17.15 -16.43 43.71
CA ALA A 347 17.20 -17.31 42.55
C ALA A 347 15.83 -17.93 42.23
N ALA A 348 15.12 -18.48 43.23
CA ALA A 348 13.78 -19.03 43.04
C ALA A 348 12.77 -17.99 42.52
N ARG A 349 12.81 -16.76 43.06
CA ARG A 349 11.96 -15.65 42.59
C ARG A 349 12.32 -15.23 41.15
N GLU A 350 13.60 -15.23 40.79
CA GLU A 350 14.08 -14.93 39.43
C GLU A 350 13.70 -16.04 38.43
N GLU A 351 13.75 -17.31 38.85
CA GLU A 351 13.28 -18.46 38.07
C GLU A 351 11.77 -18.39 37.83
N GLU A 352 10.96 -18.15 38.86
CA GLU A 352 9.51 -17.95 38.71
C GLU A 352 9.19 -16.81 37.74
N MET A 353 9.88 -15.68 37.86
CA MET A 353 9.68 -14.54 36.96
C MET A 353 10.13 -14.87 35.52
N SER A 354 11.20 -15.64 35.36
CA SER A 354 11.68 -16.12 34.06
C SER A 354 10.66 -17.07 33.40
N GLN A 355 10.12 -18.04 34.15
CA GLN A 355 9.06 -18.94 33.69
C GLN A 355 7.79 -18.17 33.29
N ARG A 356 7.35 -17.19 34.10
CA ARG A 356 6.20 -16.32 33.79
C ARG A 356 6.44 -15.50 32.51
N VAL A 357 7.66 -15.07 32.23
CA VAL A 357 8.02 -14.36 30.99
C VAL A 357 8.07 -15.31 29.79
N GLN A 358 8.64 -16.51 29.95
CA GLN A 358 8.67 -17.55 28.92
C GLN A 358 7.26 -17.95 28.49
N LEU A 359 6.39 -18.31 29.43
CA LEU A 359 4.98 -18.66 29.15
C LEU A 359 4.22 -17.53 28.42
N ARG A 360 4.48 -16.26 28.79
CA ARG A 360 3.90 -15.10 28.08
C ARG A 360 4.43 -14.97 26.65
N ALA A 361 5.72 -15.21 26.43
CA ALA A 361 6.33 -15.18 25.11
C ALA A 361 5.82 -16.34 24.22
N GLU A 362 5.67 -17.54 24.77
CA GLU A 362 5.09 -18.70 24.10
C GLU A 362 3.64 -18.44 23.68
N LEU A 363 2.78 -17.97 24.60
CA LEU A 363 1.39 -17.61 24.30
C LEU A 363 1.31 -16.53 23.20
N GLN A 364 2.16 -15.50 23.24
CA GLN A 364 2.25 -14.51 22.18
C GLN A 364 2.71 -15.11 20.85
N SER A 365 3.65 -16.06 20.86
CA SER A 365 4.11 -16.74 19.65
C SER A 365 2.97 -17.55 19.00
N VAL A 366 2.18 -18.28 19.80
CA VAL A 366 1.02 -19.05 19.34
C VAL A 366 -0.08 -18.13 18.79
N GLN A 367 -0.35 -17.00 19.45
CA GLN A 367 -1.27 -15.98 18.94
C GLN A 367 -0.80 -15.38 17.61
N GLN A 368 0.50 -15.11 17.46
CA GLN A 368 1.05 -14.63 16.19
C GLN A 368 0.99 -15.69 15.08
N LEU A 369 1.26 -16.97 15.39
CA LEU A 369 1.20 -18.06 14.43
C LEU A 369 -0.24 -18.32 13.96
N THR A 370 -1.20 -18.41 14.88
CA THR A 370 -2.62 -18.55 14.55
C THR A 370 -3.14 -17.35 13.75
N HIS A 371 -2.75 -16.11 14.11
CA HIS A 371 -3.08 -14.93 13.31
C HIS A 371 -2.51 -15.00 11.88
N LYS A 372 -1.25 -15.40 11.71
CA LYS A 372 -0.62 -15.60 10.40
C LYS A 372 -1.35 -16.69 9.59
N GLN A 373 -1.72 -17.81 10.21
CA GLN A 373 -2.49 -18.87 9.56
C GLN A 373 -3.86 -18.38 9.08
N ILE A 374 -4.60 -17.62 9.90
CA ILE A 374 -5.88 -17.02 9.53
C ILE A 374 -5.71 -16.05 8.34
N LEU A 375 -4.66 -15.22 8.33
CA LEU A 375 -4.37 -14.33 7.20
C LEU A 375 -4.06 -15.10 5.90
N VAL A 376 -3.35 -16.23 5.98
CA VAL A 376 -3.08 -17.10 4.83
C VAL A 376 -4.36 -17.75 4.32
N GLN A 377 -5.22 -18.28 5.20
CA GLN A 377 -6.52 -18.84 4.80
C GLN A 377 -7.43 -17.79 4.16
N LEU A 378 -7.41 -16.56 4.66
CA LEU A 378 -8.17 -15.44 4.08
C LEU A 378 -7.62 -15.00 2.72
N SER A 379 -6.30 -15.04 2.51
CA SER A 379 -5.69 -14.71 1.21
C SER A 379 -5.94 -15.81 0.17
N GLN A 380 -5.85 -17.09 0.56
CA GLN A 380 -6.23 -18.25 -0.24
C GLN A 380 -7.70 -18.14 -0.70
N ARG A 381 -8.64 -17.97 0.24
CA ARG A 381 -10.08 -17.81 -0.08
C ARG A 381 -10.36 -16.61 -1.00
N ARG A 382 -9.58 -15.52 -0.91
CA ARG A 382 -9.68 -14.38 -1.85
C ARG A 382 -9.16 -14.75 -3.23
N MET A 383 -8.04 -15.46 -3.32
CA MET A 383 -7.45 -15.95 -4.56
C MET A 383 -8.38 -16.94 -5.27
N GLU A 384 -8.93 -17.92 -4.56
CA GLU A 384 -9.92 -18.88 -5.07
C GLU A 384 -11.15 -18.16 -5.64
N ARG A 385 -11.74 -17.21 -4.90
CA ARG A 385 -12.89 -16.42 -5.38
C ARG A 385 -12.54 -15.61 -6.63
N ALA A 386 -11.35 -15.02 -6.69
CA ALA A 386 -10.89 -14.28 -7.86
C ALA A 386 -10.67 -15.21 -9.08
N ALA A 387 -10.08 -16.38 -8.88
CA ALA A 387 -9.88 -17.40 -9.91
C ALA A 387 -11.22 -17.97 -10.44
N LEU A 388 -12.15 -18.27 -9.54
CA LEU A 388 -13.52 -18.69 -9.90
C LEU A 388 -14.22 -17.60 -10.71
N HIS A 389 -14.17 -16.34 -10.26
CA HIS A 389 -14.76 -15.21 -11.00
C HIS A 389 -14.12 -15.02 -12.38
N ALA A 390 -12.78 -15.07 -12.48
CA ALA A 390 -12.07 -15.00 -13.76
C ALA A 390 -12.48 -16.15 -14.69
N SER A 391 -12.49 -17.39 -14.21
CA SER A 391 -12.89 -18.56 -15.00
C SER A 391 -14.35 -18.47 -15.48
N ALA A 392 -15.26 -17.97 -14.63
CA ALA A 392 -16.65 -17.72 -14.99
C ALA A 392 -16.77 -16.60 -16.05
N GLN A 393 -15.97 -15.54 -15.94
CA GLN A 393 -15.91 -14.47 -16.94
C GLN A 393 -15.38 -14.98 -18.28
N HIS A 394 -14.31 -15.79 -18.28
CA HIS A 394 -13.79 -16.44 -19.49
C HIS A 394 -14.83 -17.38 -20.13
N ARG A 395 -15.52 -18.21 -19.34
CA ARG A 395 -16.61 -19.08 -19.82
C ARG A 395 -17.75 -18.26 -20.45
N ARG A 396 -18.20 -17.18 -19.79
CA ARG A 396 -19.24 -16.27 -20.32
C ARG A 396 -18.80 -15.59 -21.62
N ARG A 397 -17.55 -15.11 -21.71
CA ARG A 397 -16.98 -14.54 -22.95
C ARG A 397 -16.95 -15.58 -24.07
N ALA A 398 -16.46 -16.79 -23.80
CA ALA A 398 -16.41 -17.87 -24.78
C ALA A 398 -17.82 -18.29 -25.26
N GLN A 399 -18.81 -18.36 -24.36
CA GLN A 399 -20.21 -18.61 -24.72
C GLN A 399 -20.78 -17.50 -25.62
N LYS A 400 -20.56 -16.22 -25.27
CA LYS A 400 -20.98 -15.08 -26.11
C LYS A 400 -20.34 -15.12 -27.50
N THR A 401 -19.04 -15.42 -27.59
CA THR A 401 -18.35 -15.59 -28.88
C THR A 401 -18.93 -16.77 -29.68
N ARG A 402 -19.23 -17.91 -29.04
CA ARG A 402 -19.89 -19.06 -29.70
C ARG A 402 -21.28 -18.68 -30.22
N GLN A 403 -22.08 -17.94 -29.47
CA GLN A 403 -23.39 -17.45 -29.91
C GLN A 403 -23.27 -16.49 -31.09
N ASN A 404 -22.38 -15.50 -31.01
CA ASN A 404 -22.10 -14.55 -32.09
C ASN A 404 -21.63 -15.26 -33.37
N ASN A 405 -20.77 -16.28 -33.26
CA ASN A 405 -20.31 -17.06 -34.39
C ASN A 405 -21.44 -17.89 -35.02
N LYS A 406 -22.30 -18.54 -34.22
CA LYS A 406 -23.51 -19.23 -34.72
C LYS A 406 -24.45 -18.26 -35.45
N HIS A 407 -24.70 -17.08 -34.89
CA HIS A 407 -25.52 -16.07 -35.53
C HIS A 407 -24.93 -15.60 -36.88
N ARG A 408 -23.62 -15.31 -36.93
CA ARG A 408 -22.92 -14.98 -38.18
C ARG A 408 -23.00 -16.11 -39.20
N GLN A 409 -22.83 -17.37 -38.80
CA GLN A 409 -22.99 -18.54 -39.67
C GLN A 409 -24.39 -18.61 -40.30
N LEU A 410 -25.44 -18.42 -39.50
CA LEU A 410 -26.83 -18.40 -39.99
C LEU A 410 -27.08 -17.23 -40.95
N CYS A 411 -26.55 -16.04 -40.68
CA CYS A 411 -26.66 -14.90 -41.58
C CYS A 411 -25.92 -15.13 -42.90
N HIS A 412 -24.71 -15.72 -42.86
CA HIS A 412 -23.98 -16.08 -44.08
C HIS A 412 -24.65 -17.21 -44.87
N GLN A 413 -25.34 -18.15 -44.21
CA GLN A 413 -26.13 -19.18 -44.90
C GLN A 413 -27.32 -18.54 -45.65
N ARG A 414 -28.11 -17.69 -44.99
CA ARG A 414 -29.23 -16.97 -45.63
C ARG A 414 -28.77 -16.13 -46.82
N LEU A 415 -27.70 -15.35 -46.67
CA LEU A 415 -27.15 -14.55 -47.76
C LEU A 415 -26.69 -15.41 -48.95
N ARG A 416 -26.15 -16.60 -48.69
CA ARG A 416 -25.78 -17.55 -49.77
C ARG A 416 -27.02 -18.10 -50.48
N GLU A 417 -28.08 -18.45 -49.76
CA GLU A 417 -29.35 -18.89 -50.35
C GLU A 417 -30.00 -17.78 -51.18
N GLU A 418 -29.97 -16.54 -50.71
CA GLU A 418 -30.47 -15.37 -51.44
C GLU A 418 -29.70 -15.15 -52.74
N LEU A 419 -28.36 -15.13 -52.69
CA LEU A 419 -27.50 -15.05 -53.88
C LEU A 419 -27.74 -16.21 -54.86
N GLN A 420 -27.93 -17.44 -54.37
CA GLN A 420 -28.26 -18.59 -55.22
C GLN A 420 -29.62 -18.42 -55.93
N ARG A 421 -30.65 -17.93 -55.22
CA ARG A 421 -31.97 -17.63 -55.81
C ARG A 421 -31.88 -16.52 -56.85
N GLU A 422 -31.09 -15.48 -56.61
CA GLU A 422 -30.84 -14.41 -57.57
C GLU A 422 -30.09 -14.90 -58.81
N GLU A 423 -29.05 -15.72 -58.63
CA GLU A 423 -28.34 -16.38 -59.75
C GLU A 423 -29.27 -17.27 -60.57
N GLU A 424 -30.09 -18.11 -59.93
CA GLU A 424 -31.08 -18.94 -60.63
C GLU A 424 -32.11 -18.10 -61.39
N ALA A 425 -32.65 -17.04 -60.79
CA ALA A 425 -33.56 -16.13 -61.46
C ALA A 425 -32.89 -15.47 -62.67
N ALA A 426 -31.64 -15.03 -62.54
CA ALA A 426 -30.85 -14.49 -63.64
C ALA A 426 -30.58 -15.53 -64.75
N ARG A 427 -30.33 -16.80 -64.41
CA ARG A 427 -30.21 -17.91 -65.38
C ARG A 427 -31.52 -18.14 -66.14
N ARG A 428 -32.64 -18.28 -65.43
CA ARG A 428 -33.98 -18.45 -66.04
C ARG A 428 -34.35 -17.29 -66.98
N VAL A 429 -33.99 -16.05 -66.63
CA VAL A 429 -34.17 -14.88 -67.51
C VAL A 429 -33.27 -14.95 -68.76
N ARG A 430 -32.01 -15.41 -68.64
CA ARG A 430 -31.12 -15.63 -69.78
C ARG A 430 -31.64 -16.73 -70.70
N GLU A 431 -32.05 -17.87 -70.14
CA GLU A 431 -32.65 -19.01 -70.85
C GLU A 431 -33.91 -18.59 -71.60
N SER A 432 -34.82 -17.86 -70.95
CA SER A 432 -36.03 -17.31 -71.59
C SER A 432 -35.70 -16.35 -72.76
N ARG A 433 -34.66 -15.54 -72.62
CA ARG A 433 -34.15 -14.66 -73.70
C ARG A 433 -33.48 -15.44 -74.84
N ILE A 434 -32.90 -16.60 -74.56
CA ILE A 434 -32.34 -17.49 -75.59
C ILE A 434 -33.48 -18.20 -76.33
N SER A 435 -34.39 -18.85 -75.61
CA SER A 435 -35.55 -19.55 -76.18
C SER A 435 -36.41 -18.64 -77.05
N THR A 436 -36.71 -17.40 -76.61
CA THR A 436 -37.44 -16.43 -77.44
C THR A 436 -36.68 -15.94 -78.68
N LYS A 437 -35.34 -15.97 -78.68
CA LYS A 437 -34.51 -15.73 -79.87
C LYS A 437 -34.51 -16.95 -80.80
N GLU A 438 -34.46 -18.16 -80.26
CA GLU A 438 -34.51 -19.42 -81.01
C GLU A 438 -35.86 -19.58 -81.72
N GLN A 439 -36.99 -19.37 -81.01
CA GLN A 439 -38.32 -19.35 -81.61
C GLN A 439 -38.43 -18.33 -82.76
N LYS A 440 -37.81 -17.14 -82.62
CA LYS A 440 -37.75 -16.14 -83.70
C LYS A 440 -36.90 -16.62 -84.88
N ARG A 441 -35.74 -17.23 -84.62
CA ARG A 441 -34.87 -17.84 -85.66
C ARG A 441 -35.59 -18.96 -86.40
N GLU A 442 -36.31 -19.81 -85.69
CA GLU A 442 -37.07 -20.93 -86.27
C GLU A 442 -38.24 -20.42 -87.13
N ARG A 443 -39.01 -19.42 -86.66
CA ARG A 443 -40.04 -18.77 -87.49
C ARG A 443 -39.46 -18.19 -88.78
N LEU A 444 -38.35 -17.46 -88.69
CA LEU A 444 -37.66 -16.91 -89.86
C LEU A 444 -37.10 -18.01 -90.78
N ARG A 445 -36.66 -19.14 -90.22
CA ARG A 445 -36.22 -20.30 -90.99
C ARG A 445 -37.38 -20.93 -91.77
N ARG A 446 -38.51 -21.20 -91.10
CA ARG A 446 -39.73 -21.74 -91.76
C ARG A 446 -40.25 -20.79 -92.85
N GLN A 447 -40.23 -19.47 -92.62
CA GLN A 447 -40.57 -18.48 -93.64
C GLN A 447 -39.62 -18.51 -94.85
N ARG A 448 -38.31 -18.69 -94.62
CA ARG A 448 -37.34 -18.85 -95.72
C ARG A 448 -37.56 -20.15 -96.49
N GLU A 449 -37.85 -21.25 -95.79
CA GLU A 449 -38.18 -22.55 -96.39
C GLU A 449 -39.46 -22.44 -97.23
N GLN A 450 -40.51 -21.77 -96.73
CA GLN A 450 -41.74 -21.46 -97.49
C GLN A 450 -41.48 -20.62 -98.74
N ILE A 451 -40.71 -19.53 -98.64
CA ILE A 451 -40.35 -18.69 -99.79
C ILE A 451 -39.52 -19.49 -100.81
N GLN A 452 -38.65 -20.40 -100.36
CA GLN A 452 -37.90 -21.30 -101.24
C GLN A 452 -38.81 -22.32 -101.94
N GLU A 453 -39.77 -22.92 -101.23
CA GLU A 453 -40.77 -23.81 -101.84
C GLU A 453 -41.66 -23.08 -102.84
N GLU A 454 -42.14 -21.87 -102.52
CA GLU A 454 -42.94 -21.05 -103.44
C GLU A 454 -42.11 -20.66 -104.68
N ALA A 455 -40.86 -20.26 -104.51
CA ALA A 455 -39.95 -19.98 -105.62
C ALA A 455 -39.68 -21.24 -106.47
N GLN A 456 -39.55 -22.42 -105.86
CA GLN A 456 -39.42 -23.69 -106.60
C GLN A 456 -40.70 -24.05 -107.36
N ARG A 457 -41.88 -23.91 -106.75
CA ARG A 457 -43.18 -24.14 -107.42
C ARG A 457 -43.40 -23.16 -108.57
N LEU A 458 -43.07 -21.89 -108.39
CA LEU A 458 -43.10 -20.87 -109.45
C LEU A 458 -42.08 -21.19 -110.56
N ALA A 459 -40.88 -21.63 -110.21
CA ALA A 459 -39.88 -22.05 -111.19
C ALA A 459 -40.36 -23.27 -112.01
N GLN A 460 -40.92 -24.30 -111.36
CA GLN A 460 -41.53 -25.46 -112.01
C GLN A 460 -42.70 -25.08 -112.92
N ALA A 461 -43.63 -24.23 -112.45
CA ALA A 461 -44.72 -23.71 -113.25
C ALA A 461 -44.20 -22.90 -114.45
N SER A 462 -43.18 -22.05 -114.27
CA SER A 462 -42.56 -21.30 -115.36
C SER A 462 -41.83 -22.20 -116.36
N PHE A 463 -41.24 -23.30 -115.89
CA PHE A 463 -40.60 -24.32 -116.73
C PHE A 463 -41.66 -25.03 -117.57
N HIS A 464 -42.73 -25.54 -116.96
CA HIS A 464 -43.83 -26.18 -117.68
C HIS A 464 -44.54 -25.22 -118.66
N MET A 465 -44.66 -23.93 -118.34
CA MET A 465 -45.18 -22.94 -119.28
C MET A 465 -44.22 -22.69 -120.45
N ARG A 466 -42.91 -22.56 -120.20
CA ARG A 466 -41.88 -22.49 -121.26
C ARG A 466 -41.84 -23.76 -122.10
N GLU A 467 -42.05 -24.92 -121.50
CA GLU A 467 -42.09 -26.22 -122.16
C GLU A 467 -43.35 -26.38 -123.01
N ARG A 468 -44.52 -25.93 -122.53
CA ARG A 468 -45.75 -25.81 -123.35
C ARG A 468 -45.56 -24.87 -124.53
N VAL A 469 -44.94 -23.70 -124.33
CA VAL A 469 -44.62 -22.77 -125.43
C VAL A 469 -43.63 -23.42 -126.41
N ARG A 470 -42.58 -24.09 -125.93
CA ARG A 470 -41.67 -24.86 -126.79
C ARG A 470 -42.43 -25.94 -127.57
N GLN A 471 -43.26 -26.74 -126.93
CA GLN A 471 -44.09 -27.75 -127.59
C GLN A 471 -45.00 -27.13 -128.64
N GLN A 472 -45.64 -25.99 -128.37
CA GLN A 472 -46.42 -25.24 -129.37
C GLN A 472 -45.54 -24.79 -130.55
N THR A 473 -44.34 -24.26 -130.30
CA THR A 473 -43.37 -23.86 -131.34
C THR A 473 -42.84 -25.05 -132.15
N HIS A 474 -42.69 -26.23 -131.55
CA HIS A 474 -42.24 -27.45 -132.24
C HIS A 474 -43.40 -28.19 -132.94
N SER A 475 -44.65 -27.99 -132.50
CA SER A 475 -45.86 -28.52 -133.16
C SER A 475 -46.28 -27.70 -134.38
N ARG A 476 -45.94 -26.39 -134.40
CA ARG A 476 -46.03 -25.55 -135.59
C ARG A 476 -44.90 -25.91 -136.55
N THR A 477 -45.20 -26.74 -137.54
CA THR A 477 -44.27 -26.97 -138.66
C THR A 477 -44.10 -25.69 -139.47
N PHE A 478 -42.95 -25.54 -140.15
CA PHE A 478 -42.69 -24.39 -141.01
C PHE A 478 -43.79 -24.19 -142.07
N ASP A 479 -44.32 -25.29 -142.61
CA ASP A 479 -45.40 -25.28 -143.59
C ASP A 479 -46.73 -24.75 -143.02
N GLN A 480 -47.05 -25.05 -141.75
CA GLN A 480 -48.20 -24.45 -141.07
C GLN A 480 -48.02 -22.95 -140.83
N MET A 481 -46.82 -22.52 -140.42
CA MET A 481 -46.52 -21.10 -140.26
C MET A 481 -46.52 -20.37 -141.61
N ALA A 482 -46.09 -21.02 -142.69
CA ALA A 482 -46.18 -20.50 -144.05
C ALA A 482 -47.64 -20.40 -144.52
N LEU A 483 -48.49 -21.38 -144.20
CA LEU A 483 -49.93 -21.34 -144.48
C LEU A 483 -50.64 -20.24 -143.67
N GLU A 484 -50.36 -20.09 -142.38
CA GLU A 484 -50.91 -18.99 -141.55
C GLU A 484 -50.40 -17.62 -142.00
N ALA A 485 -49.14 -17.53 -142.44
CA ALA A 485 -48.57 -16.32 -143.04
C ALA A 485 -49.17 -16.01 -144.42
N GLN A 486 -49.47 -17.03 -145.24
CA GLN A 486 -50.21 -16.88 -146.50
C GLN A 486 -51.68 -16.51 -146.26
N LEU A 487 -52.32 -17.03 -145.21
CA LEU A 487 -53.69 -16.68 -144.82
C LEU A 487 -53.75 -15.25 -144.28
N THR A 488 -52.81 -14.82 -143.44
CA THR A 488 -52.73 -13.41 -143.01
C THR A 488 -52.30 -12.49 -144.16
N ALA A 489 -51.42 -12.91 -145.07
CA ALA A 489 -51.07 -12.13 -146.26
C ALA A 489 -52.21 -12.06 -147.29
N SER A 490 -53.06 -13.08 -147.41
CA SER A 490 -54.25 -13.06 -148.28
C SER A 490 -55.40 -12.29 -147.67
N LEU A 491 -55.63 -12.39 -146.35
CA LEU A 491 -56.52 -11.49 -145.60
C LEU A 491 -56.05 -10.03 -145.72
N ASN A 492 -54.75 -9.76 -145.63
CA ASN A 492 -54.21 -8.41 -145.85
C ASN A 492 -54.22 -7.97 -147.32
N ARG A 493 -54.31 -8.90 -148.29
CA ARG A 493 -54.54 -8.59 -149.72
C ARG A 493 -56.02 -8.45 -150.08
N MET A 494 -56.94 -8.89 -149.23
CA MET A 494 -58.38 -8.59 -149.31
C MET A 494 -58.78 -7.33 -148.54
N ASN A 495 -57.82 -6.68 -147.86
CA ASN A 495 -57.97 -5.36 -147.25
C ASN A 495 -57.17 -4.31 -148.05
N LEU A 496 -57.72 -3.94 -149.22
CA LEU A 496 -57.40 -2.72 -149.96
C LEU A 496 -58.69 -1.92 -150.18
#